data_AF-A0A3B9R2S9-F1
#
_entry.id   AF-A0A3B9R2S9-F1
#
_cell.length_a   1.000
_cell.length_b   1.000
_cell.length_c   1.000
_cell.angle_alpha   90.00
_cell.angle_beta   90.00
_cell.angle_gamma   90.00
#
_symmetry.space_group_name_H-M   'P 1'
#
loop_
_entity.id
_entity.type
_entity.pdbx_description
1 polymer ?
#
loop_
_entity_poly.entity_id
_entity_poly.type
_entity_poly.pdbx_seq_one_letter_code
_entity_poly.pdbx_strand_id
1 'polypeptide(L)' 'CLDRAILTHIGIDPEQKKIVAVKSTVHFRDDFEPIADLILHAQSPGVNYCSLEDVPYQNLRATVRRGPNRR' A
#
# COMPACT_ATOMS: atom_id res chain seq x y z
N CYS A 1 -7.82 1.36 0.28
CA CYS A 1 -8.68 2.45 0.78
C CYS A 1 -7.96 3.74 0.43
N LEU A 2 -8.56 4.58 -0.40
CA LEU A 2 -7.94 5.83 -0.86
C LEU A 2 -8.28 6.99 0.08
N ASP A 3 -9.43 6.92 0.74
CA ASP A 3 -10.08 8.05 1.37
C ASP A 3 -10.84 7.61 2.64
N ARG A 4 -10.89 8.51 3.64
CA ARG A 4 -11.50 8.39 4.97
C ARG A 4 -13.01 8.36 4.91
N ALA A 5 -13.65 8.92 3.88
CA ALA A 5 -15.10 8.90 3.73
C ALA A 5 -15.64 7.48 3.62
N ILE A 6 -14.86 6.53 3.09
CA ILE A 6 -15.26 5.11 3.10
C ILE A 6 -15.42 4.59 4.53
N LEU A 7 -14.55 5.00 5.46
CA LEU A 7 -14.62 4.63 6.87
C LEU A 7 -15.74 5.37 7.60
N THR A 8 -15.84 6.69 7.41
CA THR A 8 -16.86 7.49 8.10
C THR A 8 -18.27 7.14 7.62
N HIS A 9 -18.43 6.77 6.34
CA HIS A 9 -19.69 6.29 5.79
C HIS A 9 -20.21 5.03 6.50
N ILE A 10 -19.32 4.16 6.98
CA ILE A 10 -19.69 2.97 7.76
C ILE A 10 -19.63 3.21 9.28
N GLY A 11 -19.59 4.47 9.72
CA GLY A 11 -19.60 4.86 11.13
C GLY A 11 -18.25 4.72 11.84
N ILE A 12 -17.15 4.56 11.10
CA ILE A 12 -15.80 4.50 11.67
C ILE A 12 -15.14 5.87 11.51
N ASP A 13 -14.96 6.57 12.63
CA ASP A 13 -14.10 7.75 12.68
C ASP A 13 -12.63 7.32 12.79
N PRO A 14 -11.78 7.58 11.76
CA PRO A 14 -10.36 7.23 11.77
C PRO A 14 -9.54 8.07 12.77
N GLU A 15 -9.93 9.31 13.09
CA GLU A 15 -9.19 10.18 14.02
C GLU A 15 -9.28 9.67 15.47
N GLN A 16 -10.29 8.86 15.77
CA GLN A 16 -10.46 8.20 17.07
C GLN A 16 -9.74 6.85 17.17
N LYS A 17 -8.99 6.43 16.14
CA LYS A 17 -8.28 5.13 16.13
C LYS A 17 -6.80 5.32 16.39
N LYS A 18 -6.23 4.43 17.21
CA LYS A 18 -4.78 4.39 17.46
C LYS A 18 -3.98 3.96 16.22
N ILE A 19 -4.55 3.08 15.40
CA ILE A 19 -3.94 2.55 14.18
C ILE A 19 -5.05 2.40 13.13
N VAL A 20 -4.78 2.87 11.91
CA VAL A 20 -5.63 2.63 10.74
C VAL A 20 -4.79 1.90 9.70
N ALA A 21 -5.21 0.69 9.33
CA ALA A 21 -4.57 -0.08 8.28
C ALA A 21 -5.32 0.09 6.96
N VAL A 22 -4.63 0.56 5.92
CA VAL A 22 -5.20 0.71 4.57
C VAL A 22 -4.41 -0.10 3.57
N LYS A 23 -5.11 -0.78 2.66
CA LYS A 23 -4.50 -1.42 1.50
C LYS A 23 -4.26 -0.35 0.42
N SER A 24 -3.08 0.25 0.44
CA SER A 24 -2.61 1.25 -0.52
C SER A 24 -1.10 1.45 -0.33
N THR A 25 -0.37 1.78 -1.40
CA THR A 25 1.08 2.03 -1.32
C THR A 25 1.40 3.52 -1.18
N VAL A 26 0.66 4.39 -1.87
CA VAL A 26 0.96 5.85 -1.93
C VAL A 26 -0.28 6.73 -1.84
N HIS A 27 -1.35 6.39 -2.57
CA HIS A 27 -2.51 7.25 -2.72
C HIS A 27 -3.31 7.51 -1.43
N PHE A 28 -3.10 6.71 -0.37
CA PHE A 28 -3.77 6.96 0.92
C PHE A 28 -3.21 8.20 1.62
N ARG A 29 -2.01 8.64 1.26
CA ARG A 29 -1.31 9.72 1.95
C ARG A 29 -2.08 11.03 1.88
N ASP A 30 -2.65 11.36 0.73
CA ASP A 30 -3.38 12.61 0.52
C ASP A 30 -4.47 12.87 1.57
N ASP A 31 -5.15 11.82 2.03
CA ASP A 31 -6.27 11.96 2.97
C ASP A 31 -5.98 11.43 4.39
N PHE A 32 -5.04 10.49 4.57
CA PHE A 32 -4.72 9.94 5.90
C PHE A 32 -3.46 10.55 6.53
N GLU A 33 -2.51 11.06 5.74
CA GLU A 33 -1.28 11.66 6.28
C GLU A 33 -1.55 12.88 7.18
N PRO A 34 -2.52 13.79 6.87
CA PRO A 34 -2.81 14.94 7.74
C PRO A 34 -3.29 14.58 9.16
N ILE A 35 -3.77 13.35 9.38
CA ILE A 35 -4.28 12.88 10.68
C ILE A 35 -3.37 11.82 11.33
N ALA A 36 -2.19 11.56 10.76
CA ALA A 36 -1.28 10.53 11.23
C ALA A 36 0.06 11.10 11.69
N ASP A 37 0.48 10.76 12.91
CA ASP A 37 1.81 11.11 13.42
C ASP A 37 2.93 10.30 12.74
N LEU A 38 2.62 9.09 12.27
CA LEU A 38 3.57 8.15 11.69
C LEU A 38 2.93 7.28 10.61
N ILE A 39 3.63 7.14 9.48
CA ILE A 39 3.29 6.21 8.40
C ILE A 39 4.21 4.99 8.46
N LEU A 40 3.62 3.80 8.54
CA LEU A 40 4.31 2.51 8.52
C LEU A 40 3.97 1.74 7.25
N HIS A 41 4.97 1.48 6.41
CA HIS A 41 4.82 0.57 5.27
C HIS A 41 4.97 -0.87 5.74
N ALA A 42 3.95 -1.70 5.46
CA ALA A 42 3.95 -3.12 5.79
C ALA A 42 3.87 -3.97 4.52
N GLN A 43 4.78 -4.95 4.41
CA GLN A 43 4.66 -6.04 3.45
C GLN A 43 3.85 -7.16 4.08
N SER A 44 2.84 -7.65 3.38
CA SER A 44 2.02 -8.79 3.80
C SER A 44 2.03 -9.90 2.74
N PRO A 45 1.88 -11.18 3.12
CA PRO A 45 1.62 -12.23 2.15
C PRO A 45 0.35 -11.95 1.32
N GLY A 46 0.36 -12.32 0.04
CA GLY A 46 -0.83 -12.24 -0.81
C GLY A 46 -0.52 -12.04 -2.29
N VAL A 47 -1.58 -11.88 -3.08
CA VAL A 47 -1.50 -11.75 -4.55
C VAL A 47 -0.98 -10.39 -5.04
N ASN A 48 -0.78 -9.43 -4.13
CA ASN A 48 -0.24 -8.12 -4.46
C ASN A 48 1.21 -8.05 -3.98
N TYR A 49 2.13 -8.45 -4.85
CA TYR A 49 3.57 -8.45 -4.57
C TYR A 49 4.09 -7.02 -4.37
N CYS A 50 4.88 -6.82 -3.32
CA CYS A 50 5.55 -5.54 -3.06
C CYS A 50 6.82 -5.36 -3.90
N SER A 51 7.46 -6.47 -4.29
CA SER A 51 8.60 -6.48 -5.21
C SER A 51 8.23 -7.19 -6.50
N LEU A 52 8.58 -6.59 -7.64
CA LEU A 52 8.39 -7.23 -8.94
C LEU A 52 9.39 -8.38 -9.16
N GLU A 53 10.45 -8.49 -8.35
CA GLU A 53 11.38 -9.61 -8.42
C GLU A 53 10.77 -10.91 -7.92
N ASP A 54 9.81 -10.82 -6.99
CA ASP A 54 9.12 -11.96 -6.38
C ASP A 54 7.98 -12.51 -7.25
N VAL A 55 7.61 -11.79 -8.31
CA VAL A 55 6.50 -12.18 -9.19
C VAL A 55 6.95 -13.30 -10.15
N PRO A 56 6.26 -14.46 -10.18
CA PRO A 56 6.65 -15.61 -11.00
C PRO A 56 6.17 -15.45 -12.46
N TYR A 57 6.68 -14.44 -13.16
CA TYR A 57 6.32 -14.19 -14.54
C TYR A 57 6.65 -15.38 -15.45
N GLN A 58 5.68 -15.80 -16.26
CA GLN A 58 5.88 -16.89 -17.23
C GLN A 58 6.36 -16.39 -18.60
N ASN A 59 6.01 -15.16 -18.97
CA ASN A 59 6.23 -14.61 -20.32
C ASN A 59 6.90 -13.23 -20.31
N LEU A 60 7.63 -12.88 -19.24
CA LEU A 60 8.33 -11.60 -19.17
C LEU A 60 9.59 -11.64 -20.05
N ARG A 61 9.73 -10.66 -20.95
CA ARG A 61 10.94 -10.50 -21.77
C ARG A 61 12.17 -10.36 -20.89
N ALA A 62 13.25 -11.09 -21.21
CA ALA A 62 14.50 -11.10 -20.44
C ALA A 62 15.14 -9.71 -20.27
N THR A 63 14.86 -8.78 -21.17
CA THR A 63 15.37 -7.40 -21.12
C THR A 63 14.63 -6.49 -20.14
N VAL A 64 13.46 -6.92 -19.64
CA VAL A 64 12.67 -6.11 -18.70
C VAL A 64 13.27 -6.20 -17.31
N ARG A 65 13.68 -5.03 -16.80
CA ARG A 65 14.23 -4.89 -15.45
C ARG A 65 13.09 -4.96 -14.43
N ARG A 66 13.27 -5.79 -13.39
CA ARG A 66 12.29 -6.02 -12.31
C ARG A 66 12.59 -5.24 -11.02
N GLY A 67 13.79 -4.69 -10.86
CA GLY A 67 14.18 -3.94 -9.68
C GLY A 67 15.13 -2.79 -10.01
N PRO A 68 15.35 -1.84 -9.09
CA PRO A 68 16.29 -0.75 -9.30
C PRO A 68 17.76 -1.22 -9.40
N ASN A 69 18.10 -2.34 -8.76
CA ASN A 69 19.46 -2.88 -8.75
C ASN A 69 19.63 -3.94 -9.84
N ARG A 70 20.59 -3.74 -10.76
CA ARG A 70 21.15 -4.85 -11.56
C ARG A 70 22.12 -5.59 -10.65
N ARG A 71 21.84 -6.85 -10.32
CA ARG A 71 22.93 -7.80 -10.09
C ARG A 71 23.43 -8.28 -11.44
#